data_AF-A0A5B7EQC5-F1
#
_entry.id   AF-A0A5B7EQC5-F1
#
_cell.length_a   1.000
_cell.length_b   1.000
_cell.length_c   1.000
_cell.angle_alpha   90.00
_cell.angle_beta   90.00
_cell.angle_gamma   90.00
#
_symmetry.space_group_name_H-M   'P 1'
#
loop_
_entity.id
_entity.type
_entity.pdbx_description
1 polymer ?
#
loop_
_entity_poly.entity_id
_entity_poly.type
_entity_poly.pdbx_seq_one_letter_code
_entity_poly.pdbx_strand_id
1 'polypeptide(L)'
;MSHLQPVPPRSSPGRTFVSQDLADCTHVFIRVDAVHPPFTQPYQVSNRVLRRTRKTVTVDRKGSTEAVSIDRIILVYILEPDTTAVLAATTTDESKACTRRVRFSLPSRS
;
A
#
# COMPACT_ATOMS: atom_id res chain seq x y z
N MET A 1 3.30 25.12 -37.68
CA MET A 1 3.04 24.63 -36.32
C MET A 1 4.28 24.93 -35.49
N SER A 2 4.16 25.72 -34.43
CA SER A 2 5.28 26.15 -33.60
C SER A 2 5.80 25.01 -32.70
N HIS A 3 7.12 24.93 -32.55
CA HIS A 3 7.85 23.88 -31.86
C HIS A 3 7.71 24.04 -30.33
N LEU A 4 6.76 23.33 -29.71
CA LEU A 4 6.61 23.32 -28.24
C LEU A 4 7.66 22.37 -27.64
N GLN A 5 8.59 22.94 -26.86
CA GLN A 5 9.55 22.16 -26.08
C GLN A 5 8.95 21.85 -24.70
N PRO A 6 8.90 20.58 -24.27
CA PRO A 6 8.39 20.23 -22.95
C PRO A 6 9.31 20.79 -21.85
N VAL A 7 8.70 21.43 -20.86
CA VAL A 7 9.42 21.92 -19.67
C VAL A 7 9.81 20.72 -18.79
N PRO A 8 11.07 20.64 -18.33
CA PRO A 8 11.50 19.53 -17.48
C PRO A 8 10.67 19.47 -16.19
N PRO A 9 10.27 18.27 -15.74
CA PRO A 9 9.45 18.10 -14.55
C PRO A 9 10.17 18.62 -13.30
N ARG A 10 9.43 19.31 -12.44
CA ARG A 10 9.94 19.82 -11.17
C ARG A 10 10.31 18.64 -10.26
N SER A 11 11.53 18.61 -9.75
CA SER A 11 11.95 17.64 -8.74
C SER A 11 11.20 17.92 -7.44
N SER A 12 10.37 16.98 -6.98
CA SER A 12 9.70 17.07 -5.69
C SER A 12 10.55 16.37 -4.62
N PRO A 13 11.03 17.07 -3.58
CA PRO A 13 11.79 16.47 -2.48
C PRO A 13 10.90 15.69 -1.48
N GLY A 14 9.65 15.40 -1.85
CA GLY A 14 8.67 14.78 -0.97
C GLY A 14 9.04 13.35 -0.60
N ARG A 15 9.20 13.09 0.70
CA ARG A 15 9.27 11.74 1.25
C ARG A 15 7.90 11.08 1.05
N THR A 16 7.81 10.11 0.14
CA THR A 16 6.61 9.26 0.01
C THR A 16 6.42 8.47 1.29
N PHE A 17 5.21 8.52 1.85
CA PHE A 17 4.83 7.66 2.96
C PHE A 17 4.71 6.22 2.44
N VAL A 18 5.38 5.29 3.11
CA VAL A 18 5.34 3.85 2.80
C VAL A 18 5.05 3.15 4.13
N SER A 19 4.05 2.27 4.13
CA SER A 19 3.76 1.46 5.33
C SER A 19 4.96 0.58 5.67
N GLN A 20 5.28 0.45 6.96
CA GLN A 20 6.35 -0.43 7.42
C GLN A 20 6.09 -1.89 7.04
N ASP A 21 4.83 -2.30 7.07
CA ASP A 21 4.42 -3.68 6.76
C ASP A 21 4.71 -4.07 5.29
N LEU A 22 4.85 -3.09 4.39
CA LEU A 22 5.27 -3.32 3.01
C LEU A 22 6.75 -3.65 2.87
N ALA A 23 7.56 -3.34 3.89
CA ALA A 23 8.97 -3.73 3.93
C ALA A 23 9.11 -5.24 4.12
N ASP A 24 8.27 -5.82 4.98
CA ASP A 24 8.40 -7.20 5.47
C ASP A 24 7.42 -8.18 4.81
N CYS A 25 6.45 -7.70 4.02
CA CYS A 25 5.46 -8.56 3.39
C CYS A 25 6.08 -9.65 2.48
N THR A 26 5.39 -10.78 2.28
CA THR A 26 5.83 -11.80 1.30
C THR A 26 4.99 -11.76 0.03
N HIS A 27 3.71 -11.41 0.20
CA HIS A 27 2.71 -11.37 -0.86
C HIS A 27 1.95 -10.05 -0.85
N VAL A 28 1.56 -9.62 -2.04
CA VAL A 28 0.82 -8.36 -2.25
C VAL A 28 -0.30 -8.53 -3.28
N PHE A 29 -1.38 -7.80 -3.09
CA PHE A 29 -2.43 -7.62 -4.10
C PHE A 29 -2.15 -6.35 -4.91
N ILE A 30 -2.30 -6.44 -6.24
CA ILE A 30 -1.94 -5.36 -7.17
C ILE A 30 -3.19 -4.86 -7.87
N ARG A 31 -3.42 -3.54 -7.85
CA ARG A 31 -4.50 -2.91 -8.60
C ARG A 31 -4.22 -2.90 -10.10
N VAL A 32 -5.20 -3.30 -10.89
CA VAL A 32 -5.18 -3.20 -12.35
C VAL A 32 -5.88 -1.89 -12.74
N ASP A 33 -5.11 -0.92 -13.22
CA ASP A 33 -5.61 0.41 -13.59
C ASP A 33 -6.10 0.49 -15.06
N ALA A 34 -6.57 -0.62 -15.62
CA ALA A 34 -7.09 -0.62 -16.99
C ALA A 34 -8.62 -0.52 -17.00
N VAL A 35 -9.19 -0.18 -18.17
CA VAL A 35 -10.65 -0.21 -18.35
C VAL A 35 -11.10 -1.67 -18.37
N HIS A 36 -12.05 -2.02 -17.52
CA HIS A 36 -12.53 -3.39 -17.35
C HIS A 36 -14.06 -3.43 -17.41
N PRO A 37 -14.65 -4.57 -17.81
CA PRO A 37 -16.09 -4.79 -17.70
C PRO A 37 -16.59 -4.57 -16.27
N PRO A 38 -17.86 -4.11 -16.10
CA PRO A 38 -18.50 -4.10 -14.80
C PRO A 38 -18.47 -5.53 -14.23
N PHE A 39 -18.06 -5.71 -12.98
CA PHE A 39 -17.80 -6.98 -12.29
C PHE A 39 -16.42 -7.62 -12.45
N THR A 40 -15.42 -6.91 -12.97
CA THR A 40 -14.03 -7.39 -12.91
C THR A 40 -13.38 -7.02 -11.57
N GLN A 41 -12.68 -7.96 -10.93
CA GLN A 41 -11.95 -7.67 -9.70
C GLN A 41 -10.83 -6.64 -9.99
N PRO A 42 -10.82 -5.47 -9.32
CA PRO A 42 -9.84 -4.42 -9.61
C PRO A 42 -8.44 -4.74 -9.08
N TYR A 43 -8.32 -5.69 -8.17
CA TYR A 43 -7.04 -6.18 -7.66
C TYR A 43 -6.78 -7.59 -8.16
N GLN A 44 -5.57 -7.88 -8.60
CA GLN A 44 -5.16 -9.24 -8.88
C GLN A 44 -4.86 -9.99 -7.59
N VAL A 45 -5.03 -11.31 -7.64
CA VAL A 45 -4.69 -12.26 -6.58
C VAL A 45 -3.23 -12.14 -6.14
N SER A 46 -2.87 -12.78 -5.02
CA SER A 46 -1.57 -12.62 -4.35
C SER A 46 -0.40 -12.83 -5.31
N ASN A 47 0.49 -11.84 -5.38
CA ASN A 47 1.73 -11.91 -6.14
C ASN A 47 2.90 -11.94 -5.18
N ARG A 48 3.89 -12.78 -5.49
CA ARG A 48 5.11 -12.89 -4.69
C ARG A 48 5.98 -11.65 -4.92
N VAL A 49 6.45 -11.05 -3.83
CA VAL A 49 7.41 -9.94 -3.93
C VAL A 49 8.83 -10.48 -4.11
N LEU A 50 9.53 -9.96 -5.11
CA LEU A 50 10.92 -10.33 -5.43
C LEU A 50 11.92 -9.28 -4.93
N ARG A 51 11.64 -7.99 -5.14
CA ARG A 51 12.53 -6.89 -4.75
C ARG A 51 11.74 -5.64 -4.36
N ARG A 52 12.30 -4.83 -3.48
CA ARG A 52 11.69 -3.58 -3.00
C ARG A 52 12.59 -2.38 -3.26
N THR A 53 11.98 -1.26 -3.62
CA THR A 53 12.59 0.06 -3.75
C THR A 53 11.70 1.08 -3.03
N ARG A 54 12.21 2.30 -2.80
CA ARG A 54 11.46 3.37 -2.10
C ARG A 54 10.11 3.75 -2.72
N LYS A 55 9.92 3.52 -4.03
CA LYS A 55 8.72 3.92 -4.77
C LYS A 55 8.02 2.76 -5.49
N THR A 56 8.71 1.63 -5.63
CA THR A 56 8.24 0.51 -6.45
C THR A 56 8.58 -0.82 -5.79
N VAL A 57 7.74 -1.81 -6.07
CA VAL A 57 7.91 -3.21 -5.68
C VAL A 57 7.98 -4.02 -6.95
N THR A 58 8.99 -4.87 -7.05
CA THR A 58 9.15 -5.84 -8.12
C THR A 58 8.49 -7.14 -7.70
N VAL A 59 7.52 -7.61 -8.47
CA VAL A 59 6.69 -8.79 -8.18
C VAL A 59 6.83 -9.82 -9.30
N ASP A 60 6.63 -11.09 -8.95
CA ASP A 60 6.42 -12.15 -9.93
C ASP A 60 4.94 -12.19 -10.30
N ARG A 61 4.65 -11.88 -11.57
CA ARG A 61 3.32 -11.89 -12.16
C ARG A 61 3.28 -12.95 -13.24
N LYS A 62 2.74 -14.13 -12.91
CA LYS A 62 2.57 -15.27 -13.83
C LYS A 62 3.88 -15.68 -14.55
N GLY A 63 5.02 -15.61 -13.87
CA GLY A 63 6.34 -15.95 -14.44
C GLY A 63 7.07 -14.77 -15.07
N SER A 64 6.45 -13.59 -15.13
CA SER A 64 7.08 -12.35 -15.59
C SER A 64 7.37 -11.43 -14.41
N THR A 65 8.55 -10.82 -14.42
CA THR A 65 8.94 -9.86 -13.39
C THR A 65 8.42 -8.47 -13.76
N GLU A 66 7.54 -7.90 -12.92
CA GLU A 66 6.98 -6.55 -13.14
C GLU A 66 7.29 -5.61 -11.99
N ALA A 67 7.55 -4.34 -12.30
CA ALA A 67 7.73 -3.28 -11.31
C ALA A 67 6.45 -2.47 -11.16
N VAL A 68 5.90 -2.46 -9.95
CA VAL A 68 4.63 -1.79 -9.62
C VAL A 68 4.87 -0.68 -8.61
N SER A 69 4.19 0.44 -8.74
CA SER A 69 4.26 1.52 -7.73
C SER A 69 3.59 1.10 -6.43
N ILE A 70 4.12 1.58 -5.31
CA ILE A 70 3.58 1.28 -3.97
C ILE A 70 2.11 1.72 -3.86
N ASP A 71 1.71 2.79 -4.55
CA ASP A 71 0.35 3.33 -4.51
C ASP A 71 -0.72 2.40 -5.09
N ARG A 72 -0.32 1.38 -5.87
CA ARG A 72 -1.23 0.39 -6.49
C ARG A 72 -1.29 -0.91 -5.71
N ILE A 73 -0.68 -0.99 -4.54
CA ILE A 73 -0.50 -2.23 -3.79
C ILE A 73 -1.30 -2.22 -2.50
N ILE A 74 -1.92 -3.36 -2.18
CA ILE A 74 -2.48 -3.66 -0.85
C ILE A 74 -1.77 -4.90 -0.30
N LEU A 75 -1.57 -4.94 1.02
CA LEU A 75 -0.94 -6.06 1.72
C LEU A 75 -1.83 -7.30 1.74
N VAL A 76 -1.19 -8.47 1.72
CA VAL A 76 -1.85 -9.77 1.99
C VAL A 76 -1.49 -10.20 3.40
N TYR A 77 -2.48 -10.26 4.27
CA TYR A 77 -2.33 -10.87 5.59
C TYR A 77 -2.71 -12.34 5.49
N ILE A 78 -1.76 -13.22 5.80
CA ILE A 78 -2.00 -14.67 5.89
C ILE A 78 -1.99 -15.01 7.38
N LEU A 79 -3.08 -15.57 7.88
CA LEU A 79 -3.14 -16.09 9.24
C LEU A 79 -2.55 -17.50 9.22
N GLU A 80 -1.34 -17.66 9.76
CA GLU A 80 -0.78 -18.99 9.99
C GLU A 80 -1.65 -19.71 11.04
N PRO A 81 -2.15 -20.93 10.74
CA PRO A 81 -3.12 -21.64 11.58
C PRO A 81 -2.57 -22.00 12.97
N ASP A 82 -1.25 -22.08 13.12
CA ASP A 82 -0.60 -22.49 14.37
C ASP A 82 -0.53 -21.35 15.41
N THR A 83 -0.80 -20.10 14.99
CA THR A 83 -0.81 -18.93 15.87
C THR A 83 -2.14 -18.69 16.57
N THR A 84 -3.21 -19.34 16.11
CA THR A 84 -4.57 -19.15 16.64
C THR A 84 -4.67 -19.59 18.11
N ALA A 85 -3.85 -20.54 18.55
CA ALA A 85 -3.77 -20.96 19.95
C ALA A 85 -3.02 -19.96 20.85
N VAL A 86 -2.13 -19.13 20.28
CA VAL A 86 -1.29 -18.19 21.04
C VAL A 86 -1.96 -16.80 21.13
N LEU A 87 -2.69 -16.38 20.09
CA LEU A 87 -3.43 -15.11 20.09
C LEU A 87 -4.69 -15.14 20.97
N ALA A 88 -5.23 -16.33 21.26
CA ALA A 88 -6.29 -16.49 22.26
C ALA A 88 -5.78 -16.44 23.71
N ALA A 89 -4.45 -16.51 23.92
CA ALA A 89 -3.82 -16.64 25.23
C ALA A 89 -2.94 -15.45 25.65
N THR A 90 -2.94 -14.33 24.91
CA THR A 90 -2.26 -13.10 25.32
C THR A 90 -3.25 -11.99 25.61
N THR A 91 -3.92 -12.15 26.75
CA THR A 91 -4.44 -11.05 27.56
C THR A 91 -3.26 -10.11 27.90
N THR A 92 -3.42 -8.83 27.57
CA THR A 92 -2.59 -7.70 28.05
C THR A 92 -1.16 -7.62 27.51
N ASP A 93 -0.98 -6.93 26.39
CA ASP A 93 0.26 -6.20 26.08
C ASP A 93 -0.10 -4.74 25.77
N GLU A 94 0.42 -3.82 26.58
CA GLU A 94 0.08 -2.39 26.54
C GLU A 94 0.56 -1.74 25.25
N SER A 95 -0.33 -1.69 24.26
CA SER A 95 -0.29 -0.69 23.21
C SER A 95 -0.50 0.68 23.84
N LYS A 96 0.55 1.50 23.99
CA LYS A 96 0.40 2.95 24.27
C LYS A 96 -0.44 3.58 23.16
N ALA A 97 -1.73 3.72 23.42
CA ALA A 97 -2.65 4.44 22.55
C ALA A 97 -2.23 5.91 22.48
N CYS A 98 -1.46 6.28 21.46
CA CYS A 98 -1.28 7.67 21.07
C CYS A 98 -2.61 8.15 20.46
N THR A 99 -3.57 8.45 21.33
CA THR A 99 -4.84 9.06 20.96
C THR A 99 -4.57 10.51 20.59
N ARG A 100 -4.21 10.76 19.33
CA ARG A 100 -4.22 12.11 18.78
C ARG A 100 -5.68 12.55 18.64
N ARG A 101 -6.22 13.13 19.71
CA ARG A 101 -7.60 13.59 19.81
C ARG A 101 -7.76 14.85 18.95
N VAL A 102 -8.22 14.68 17.72
CA VAL A 102 -8.58 15.80 16.84
C VAL A 102 -9.89 16.40 17.34
N ARG A 103 -9.86 17.66 17.77
CA ARG A 103 -11.07 18.44 18.11
C ARG A 103 -11.40 19.34 16.93
N PHE A 104 -12.58 19.18 16.36
CA PHE A 104 -13.13 20.14 15.41
C PHE A 104 -13.87 21.23 16.20
N SER A 105 -13.38 22.46 16.13
CA SER A 105 -14.09 23.63 16.65
C SER A 105 -15.04 24.15 15.57
N LEU A 106 -16.34 24.12 15.83
CA LEU A 106 -17.32 24.80 15.00
C LEU A 106 -17.35 26.29 15.38
N PRO A 107 -17.40 27.23 14.41
CA PRO A 107 -17.54 28.65 14.70
C PRO A 107 -18.93 28.93 15.30
N SER A 108 -18.97 29.68 16.41
CA SER A 108 -20.22 30.15 17.00
C SER A 108 -20.88 31.15 16.04
N ARG A 109 -22.10 30.83 15.62
CA ARG A 109 -22.93 31.71 14.77
C ARG A 109 -23.46 32.84 15.65
N SER A 110 -23.09 34.08 15.33
CA SER A 110 -23.66 35.33 15.88
C SER A 110 -25.05 35.60 15.33
#